data_AF-A0A350WZC3-F1
#
_entry.id   AF-A0A350WZC3-F1
#
_cell.length_a   1.000
_cell.length_b   1.000
_cell.length_c   1.000
_cell.angle_alpha   90.00
_cell.angle_beta   90.00
_cell.angle_gamma   90.00
#
_symmetry.space_group_name_H-M   'P 1'
#
loop_
_entity.id
_entity.type
_entity.pdbx_description
1 polymer ?
#
loop_
_entity_poly.entity_id
_entity_poly.type
_entity_poly.pdbx_seq_one_letter_code
_entity_poly.pdbx_strand_id
1 'polypeptide(L)'
;MANYVTEIDLSISQKVKKEVTNAYLNGTLVDHKGFVWVRRDKLHSILRTTKVNANYYWVNIESKYKINFNNIDYVRGFKVVELLARRIEEDGVGKKGANLEASKFMYDQINTCEVVKLLRLEYNLSVKEERRTLKQRRIRLYKIEADELTGELLIKKSAEFSHIRSASIYRDRCTDIENGLIVNYETHRIITSHEINHEEQLLSLCKEQGWKTDWYDEYKKFYR
;
A
#
# COMPACT_ATOMS: atom_id res chain seq x y z
N MET A 1 30.19 -13.69 11.43
CA MET A 1 28.82 -13.29 11.84
C MET A 1 28.77 -13.39 13.35
N ALA A 2 28.66 -12.26 14.04
CA ALA A 2 28.56 -12.25 15.49
C ALA A 2 27.08 -12.11 15.88
N ASN A 3 26.54 -13.13 16.56
CA ASN A 3 25.23 -13.05 17.20
C ASN A 3 25.41 -12.32 18.53
N TYR A 4 25.02 -11.04 18.56
CA TYR A 4 24.83 -10.30 19.80
C TYR A 4 23.35 -9.92 19.90
N VAL A 5 22.55 -10.76 20.55
CA VAL A 5 21.29 -10.29 21.14
C VAL A 5 21.68 -9.79 22.53
N THR A 6 21.95 -8.49 22.61
CA THR A 6 22.05 -7.79 23.90
C THR A 6 20.69 -7.22 24.24
N GLU A 7 20.30 -7.29 25.52
CA GLU A 7 19.10 -6.63 26.02
C GLU A 7 19.19 -5.13 25.71
N ILE A 8 18.21 -4.64 24.94
CA ILE A 8 18.09 -3.21 24.64
C ILE A 8 17.62 -2.51 25.92
N ASP A 9 18.55 -1.96 26.68
CA ASP A 9 18.24 -1.03 27.77
C ASP A 9 17.83 0.33 27.17
N LEU A 10 16.51 0.56 27.07
CA LEU A 10 15.93 1.84 26.66
C LEU A 10 16.01 2.88 27.78
N SER A 11 17.21 3.13 28.32
CA SER A 11 17.49 4.19 29.30
C SER A 11 17.50 5.59 28.66
N ILE A 12 16.44 5.91 27.93
CA ILE A 12 16.17 7.25 27.40
C ILE A 12 15.66 8.17 28.50
N SER A 13 16.08 9.45 28.45
CA SER A 13 15.65 10.44 29.44
C SER A 13 14.14 10.71 29.35
N GLN A 14 13.51 11.08 30.47
CA GLN A 14 12.08 11.39 30.48
C GLN A 14 11.72 12.57 29.57
N LYS A 15 12.65 13.50 29.37
CA LYS A 15 12.49 14.59 28.40
C LYS A 15 12.32 14.06 26.98
N VAL A 16 13.18 13.13 26.56
CA VAL A 16 13.12 12.54 25.21
C VAL A 16 11.85 11.71 25.05
N LYS A 17 11.46 10.90 26.05
CA LYS A 17 10.17 10.20 26.06
C LYS A 17 9.02 11.16 25.78
N LYS A 18 8.93 12.25 26.55
CA LYS A 18 7.87 13.25 26.40
C LYS A 18 7.89 13.95 25.04
N GLU A 19 9.05 14.32 24.52
CA GLU A 19 9.18 14.96 23.20
C GLU A 19 8.69 14.04 22.06
N VAL A 20 9.14 12.79 22.06
CA VAL A 20 8.75 11.79 21.05
C VAL A 20 7.27 11.48 21.15
N THR A 21 6.75 11.24 22.37
CA THR A 21 5.33 11.01 22.59
C THR A 21 4.49 12.18 22.09
N ASN A 22 4.85 13.42 22.44
CA ASN A 22 4.13 14.61 21.97
C ASN A 22 4.20 14.78 20.45
N ALA A 23 5.34 14.42 19.84
CA ALA A 23 5.48 14.49 18.39
C ALA A 23 4.55 13.50 17.69
N TYR A 24 4.40 12.27 18.20
CA TYR A 24 3.44 11.31 17.65
C TYR A 24 1.99 11.69 17.96
N LEU A 25 1.65 12.03 19.20
CA LEU A 25 0.27 12.38 19.60
C LEU A 25 -0.30 13.55 18.80
N ASN A 26 0.51 14.58 18.55
CA ASN A 26 0.09 15.79 17.82
C ASN A 26 0.45 15.75 16.33
N GLY A 27 1.19 14.72 15.92
CA GLY A 27 1.81 14.58 14.60
C GLY A 27 1.26 13.44 13.77
N THR A 28 0.35 12.63 14.31
CA THR A 28 -0.08 11.40 13.65
C THR A 28 -1.58 11.39 13.48
N LEU A 29 -2.05 10.88 12.35
CA LEU A 29 -3.43 10.48 12.15
C LEU A 29 -3.49 9.05 11.64
N VAL A 30 -4.62 8.41 11.89
CA VAL A 30 -4.95 7.10 11.33
C VAL A 30 -6.18 7.29 10.45
N ASP A 31 -6.10 6.88 9.18
CA ASP A 31 -7.25 6.95 8.27
C ASP A 31 -8.21 5.76 8.46
N HIS A 32 -9.34 5.79 7.75
CA HIS A 32 -10.33 4.72 7.75
C HIS A 32 -9.80 3.37 7.24
N LYS A 33 -8.64 3.33 6.56
CA LYS A 33 -7.97 2.11 6.12
C LYS A 33 -7.07 1.53 7.22
N GLY A 34 -7.01 2.19 8.38
CA GLY A 34 -6.10 1.89 9.48
C GLY A 34 -4.64 2.20 9.11
N PHE A 35 -4.43 3.11 8.17
CA PHE A 35 -3.10 3.55 7.81
C PHE A 35 -2.63 4.71 8.66
N VAL A 36 -1.40 4.62 9.15
CA VAL A 36 -0.76 5.65 9.94
C VAL A 36 -0.11 6.69 9.03
N TRP A 37 -0.38 7.96 9.32
CA TRP A 37 0.11 9.12 8.58
C TRP A 37 0.79 10.09 9.55
N VAL A 38 1.98 10.54 9.20
CA VAL A 38 2.82 11.40 10.04
C VAL A 38 2.98 12.77 9.40
N ARG A 39 2.70 13.84 10.15
CA ARG A 39 2.81 15.22 9.73
C ARG A 39 4.26 15.57 9.40
N ARG A 40 4.43 16.25 8.27
CA ARG A 40 5.74 16.76 7.81
C ARG A 40 6.44 17.61 8.86
N ASP A 41 5.71 18.48 9.54
CA ASP A 41 6.27 19.41 10.54
C ASP A 41 6.78 18.71 11.82
N LYS A 42 6.35 17.46 12.08
CA LYS A 42 6.82 16.65 13.22
C LYS A 42 7.95 15.67 12.86
N LEU A 43 8.29 15.52 11.58
CA LEU A 43 9.33 14.58 11.13
C LEU A 43 10.68 14.81 11.80
N HIS A 44 11.09 16.05 12.02
CA HIS A 44 12.37 16.35 12.68
C HIS A 44 12.44 15.81 14.12
N SER A 45 11.35 15.94 14.87
CA SER A 45 11.23 15.42 16.23
C SER A 45 11.13 13.89 16.26
N ILE A 46 10.45 13.29 15.28
CA ILE A 46 10.28 11.83 15.19
C ILE A 46 11.58 11.17 14.74
N LEU A 47 12.24 11.69 13.72
CA LEU A 47 13.50 11.17 13.17
C LEU A 47 14.73 11.54 14.01
N ARG A 48 14.53 12.28 15.12
CA ARG A 48 15.58 12.81 16.00
C ARG A 48 16.70 13.48 15.20
N THR A 49 16.30 14.45 14.37
CA THR A 49 17.19 15.14 13.44
C THR A 49 16.84 16.63 13.33
N THR A 50 17.63 17.39 12.59
CA THR A 50 17.36 18.81 12.33
C THR A 50 16.18 18.98 11.38
N LYS A 51 15.53 20.15 11.41
CA LYS A 51 14.45 20.48 10.45
C LYS A 51 14.93 20.42 8.99
N VAL A 52 16.17 20.84 8.73
CA VAL A 52 16.81 20.80 7.41
C VAL A 52 16.90 19.37 6.91
N ASN A 53 17.44 18.45 7.71
CA ASN A 53 17.56 17.04 7.34
C ASN A 53 16.19 16.38 7.16
N ALA A 54 15.23 16.69 8.03
CA ALA A 54 13.86 16.20 7.91
C ALA A 54 13.20 16.64 6.60
N ASN A 55 13.42 17.90 6.19
CA ASN A 55 12.91 18.41 4.92
C ASN A 55 13.58 17.71 3.72
N TYR A 56 14.89 17.46 3.78
CA TYR A 56 15.58 16.68 2.77
C TYR A 56 14.96 15.28 2.61
N TYR A 57 14.74 14.56 3.71
CA TYR A 57 14.09 13.25 3.65
C TYR A 57 12.67 13.34 3.11
N TRP A 58 11.88 14.34 3.53
CA TRP A 58 10.55 14.57 3.00
C TRP A 58 10.55 14.70 1.47
N VAL A 59 11.40 15.56 0.90
CA VAL A 59 11.46 15.79 -0.56
C VAL A 59 11.70 14.49 -1.32
N ASN A 60 12.58 13.63 -0.82
CA ASN A 60 12.97 12.37 -1.45
C ASN A 60 11.95 11.23 -1.32
N ILE A 61 10.89 11.38 -0.53
CA ILE A 61 9.82 10.38 -0.46
C ILE A 61 8.91 10.53 -1.69
N GLU A 62 8.60 9.42 -2.36
CA GLU A 62 7.70 9.41 -3.51
C GLU A 62 6.34 10.04 -3.18
N SER A 63 5.77 10.77 -4.14
CA SER A 63 4.50 11.49 -3.98
C SER A 63 3.32 10.58 -3.60
N LYS A 64 3.30 9.34 -4.09
CA LYS A 64 2.27 8.32 -3.76
C LYS A 64 2.20 7.98 -2.27
N TYR A 65 3.23 8.32 -1.49
CA TYR A 65 3.28 8.12 -0.04
C TYR A 65 3.06 9.43 0.73
N LYS A 66 2.66 10.51 0.06
CA LYS A 66 2.33 11.80 0.65
C LYS A 66 0.86 12.10 0.43
N ILE A 67 0.27 12.83 1.37
CA ILE A 67 -1.09 13.34 1.23
C ILE A 67 -1.17 14.72 1.90
N ASN A 68 -2.03 15.58 1.37
CA ASN A 68 -2.39 16.82 2.03
C ASN A 68 -3.82 16.70 2.58
N PHE A 69 -3.98 16.92 3.88
CA PHE A 69 -5.29 16.96 4.53
C PHE A 69 -5.42 18.28 5.26
N ASN A 70 -6.42 19.08 4.90
CA ASN A 70 -6.69 20.39 5.48
C ASN A 70 -5.46 21.30 5.54
N ASN A 71 -4.74 21.44 4.41
CA ASN A 71 -3.51 22.22 4.27
C ASN A 71 -2.32 21.73 5.13
N ILE A 72 -2.40 20.51 5.67
CA ILE A 72 -1.29 19.89 6.40
C ILE A 72 -0.77 18.71 5.58
N ASP A 73 0.54 18.71 5.36
CA ASP A 73 1.26 17.65 4.66
C ASP A 73 1.53 16.46 5.59
N TYR A 74 1.22 15.26 5.10
CA TYR A 74 1.49 13.99 5.78
C TYR A 74 2.26 13.03 4.88
N VAL A 75 2.99 12.12 5.51
CA VAL A 75 3.65 10.98 4.88
C VAL A 75 3.22 9.67 5.52
N ARG A 76 3.22 8.59 4.73
CA ARG A 76 3.00 7.24 5.24
C ARG A 76 3.96 6.88 6.38
N GLY A 77 3.38 6.38 7.47
CA GLY A 77 4.10 5.96 8.66
C GLY A 77 5.22 4.94 8.40
N PHE A 78 4.99 3.96 7.52
CA PHE A 78 6.01 2.95 7.21
C PHE A 78 7.27 3.55 6.55
N LYS A 79 7.14 4.65 5.78
CA LYS A 79 8.31 5.37 5.23
C LYS A 79 9.12 6.06 6.34
N VAL A 80 8.44 6.51 7.40
CA VAL A 80 9.12 7.04 8.59
C VAL A 80 9.87 5.93 9.33
N VAL A 81 9.28 4.74 9.46
CA VAL A 81 9.94 3.57 10.05
C VAL A 81 11.15 3.15 9.22
N GLU A 82 11.05 3.12 7.90
CA GLU A 82 12.18 2.83 7.01
C GLU A 82 13.36 3.80 7.26
N LEU A 83 13.07 5.10 7.38
CA LEU A 83 14.08 6.11 7.71
C LEU A 83 14.66 5.93 9.12
N LEU A 84 13.82 5.57 10.10
CA LEU A 84 14.27 5.28 11.46
C LEU A 84 15.18 4.06 11.50
N ALA A 85 14.78 2.96 10.85
CA ALA A 85 15.53 1.71 10.78
C ALA A 85 16.90 1.94 10.14
N ARG A 86 16.94 2.61 8.98
CA ARG A 86 18.20 2.97 8.32
C ARG A 86 19.11 3.79 9.23
N ARG A 87 18.58 4.78 9.95
CA ARG A 87 19.37 5.61 10.88
C ARG A 87 19.85 4.84 12.12
N ILE A 88 19.08 3.87 12.60
CA ILE A 88 19.49 2.99 13.69
C ILE A 88 20.66 2.11 13.22
N GLU A 89 20.58 1.58 12.00
CA GLU A 89 21.63 0.76 11.41
C GLU A 89 22.92 1.55 11.12
N GLU A 90 22.80 2.71 10.48
CA GLU A 90 23.95 3.53 10.04
C GLU A 90 24.62 4.28 11.20
N ASP A 91 23.83 4.81 12.15
CA ASP A 91 24.31 5.78 13.14
C ASP A 91 23.80 5.52 14.58
N GLY A 92 23.11 4.40 14.83
CA GLY A 92 22.33 4.15 16.05
C GLY A 92 23.13 3.76 17.28
N VAL A 93 24.24 4.44 17.58
CA VAL A 93 25.09 4.12 18.74
C VAL A 93 24.76 5.02 19.94
N GLY A 94 24.83 4.43 21.14
CA GLY A 94 24.66 5.13 22.42
C GLY A 94 23.32 5.86 22.55
N LYS A 95 23.35 7.09 23.10
CA LYS A 95 22.13 7.89 23.33
C LYS A 95 21.34 8.20 22.05
N LYS A 96 22.02 8.32 20.89
CA LYS A 96 21.36 8.58 19.60
C LYS A 96 20.54 7.36 19.17
N GLY A 97 21.13 6.17 19.28
CA GLY A 97 20.45 4.88 19.04
C GLY A 97 19.22 4.71 19.91
N ALA A 98 19.38 4.79 21.22
CA ALA A 98 18.27 4.63 22.17
C ALA A 98 17.09 5.58 21.89
N ASN A 99 17.37 6.84 21.50
CA ASN A 99 16.32 7.80 21.14
C ASN A 99 15.60 7.45 19.83
N LEU A 100 16.31 6.90 18.83
CA LEU A 100 15.72 6.46 17.57
C LEU A 100 14.86 5.20 17.78
N GLU A 101 15.35 4.25 18.58
CA GLU A 101 14.60 3.05 18.96
C GLU A 101 13.34 3.38 19.74
N ALA A 102 13.40 4.33 20.67
CA ALA A 102 12.24 4.85 21.36
C ALA A 102 11.19 5.43 20.40
N SER A 103 11.65 6.18 19.39
CA SER A 103 10.76 6.74 18.37
C SER A 103 10.12 5.66 17.52
N LYS A 104 10.89 4.63 17.12
CA LYS A 104 10.36 3.47 16.40
C LYS A 104 9.35 2.71 17.25
N PHE A 105 9.65 2.50 18.53
CA PHE A 105 8.75 1.83 19.46
C PHE A 105 7.40 2.56 19.58
N MET A 106 7.40 3.89 19.67
CA MET A 106 6.16 4.68 19.70
C MET A 106 5.33 4.51 18.43
N TYR A 107 5.96 4.47 17.26
CA TYR A 107 5.25 4.15 16.02
C TYR A 107 4.64 2.74 16.09
N ASP A 108 5.43 1.75 16.50
CA ASP A 108 4.98 0.35 16.57
C ASP A 108 3.76 0.22 17.49
N GLN A 109 3.76 0.89 18.66
CA GLN A 109 2.60 0.94 19.55
C GLN A 109 1.34 1.50 18.89
N ILE A 110 1.45 2.60 18.14
CA ILE A 110 0.31 3.16 17.38
C ILE A 110 -0.13 2.16 16.31
N ASN A 111 0.82 1.63 15.55
CA ASN A 111 0.58 0.76 14.41
C ASN A 111 -0.05 -0.58 14.78
N THR A 112 0.19 -1.07 16.01
CA THR A 112 -0.33 -2.35 16.51
C THR A 112 -1.44 -2.21 17.55
N CYS A 113 -1.91 -0.99 17.83
CA CYS A 113 -3.02 -0.79 18.77
C CYS A 113 -4.32 -1.40 18.22
N GLU A 114 -5.22 -1.77 19.12
CA GLU A 114 -6.44 -2.50 18.77
C GLU A 114 -7.33 -1.71 17.80
N VAL A 115 -7.47 -0.40 18.03
CA VAL A 115 -8.26 0.48 17.16
C VAL A 115 -7.73 0.45 15.71
N VAL A 116 -6.41 0.52 15.52
CA VAL A 116 -5.79 0.49 14.19
C VAL A 116 -5.95 -0.89 13.53
N LYS A 117 -5.85 -1.97 14.30
CA LYS A 117 -6.10 -3.33 13.79
C LYS A 117 -7.55 -3.52 13.36
N LEU A 118 -8.50 -3.03 14.15
CA LEU A 118 -9.93 -3.09 13.83
C LEU A 118 -10.25 -2.31 12.54
N LEU A 119 -9.74 -1.07 12.38
CA LEU A 119 -9.92 -0.29 11.15
C LEU A 119 -9.39 -1.04 9.91
N ARG A 120 -8.24 -1.72 10.02
CA ARG A 120 -7.70 -2.54 8.93
C ARG A 120 -8.58 -3.74 8.62
N LEU A 121 -9.11 -4.40 9.66
CA LEU A 121 -10.01 -5.54 9.50
C LEU A 121 -11.28 -5.11 8.78
N GLU A 122 -11.93 -4.04 9.23
CA GLU A 122 -13.12 -3.45 8.62
C GLU A 122 -12.87 -3.06 7.16
N TYR A 123 -11.77 -2.35 6.88
CA TYR A 123 -11.41 -2.00 5.52
C TYR A 123 -11.15 -3.22 4.63
N ASN A 124 -10.45 -4.24 5.13
CA ASN A 124 -10.21 -5.47 4.35
C ASN A 124 -11.51 -6.23 4.08
N LEU A 125 -12.46 -6.24 5.03
CA LEU A 125 -13.78 -6.83 4.85
C LEU A 125 -14.58 -6.05 3.79
N SER A 126 -14.58 -4.71 3.84
CA SER A 126 -15.30 -3.90 2.84
C SER A 126 -14.72 -4.09 1.44
N VAL A 127 -13.39 -4.11 1.30
CA VAL A 127 -12.70 -4.42 0.05
C VAL A 127 -13.07 -5.81 -0.46
N LYS A 128 -13.15 -6.82 0.43
CA LYS A 128 -13.53 -8.18 0.05
C LYS A 128 -14.97 -8.24 -0.47
N GLU A 129 -15.91 -7.57 0.18
CA GLU A 129 -17.29 -7.50 -0.29
C GLU A 129 -17.41 -6.76 -1.62
N GLU A 130 -16.73 -5.62 -1.78
CA GLU A 130 -16.74 -4.88 -3.04
C GLU A 130 -16.17 -5.73 -4.19
N ARG A 131 -15.06 -6.45 -3.96
CA ARG A 131 -14.44 -7.35 -4.94
C ARG A 131 -15.39 -8.44 -5.45
N ARG A 132 -16.24 -9.00 -4.58
CA ARG A 132 -17.24 -10.01 -4.95
C ARG A 132 -18.26 -9.48 -5.96
N THR A 133 -18.50 -8.17 -5.97
CA THR A 133 -19.46 -7.54 -6.87
C THR A 133 -18.90 -7.19 -8.25
N LEU A 134 -17.57 -7.20 -8.45
CA LEU A 134 -16.92 -6.71 -9.67
C LEU A 134 -17.42 -7.41 -10.93
N LYS A 135 -17.49 -8.75 -10.91
CA LYS A 135 -18.01 -9.53 -12.04
C LYS A 135 -19.39 -9.04 -12.46
N GLN A 136 -20.33 -8.99 -11.51
CA GLN A 136 -21.71 -8.62 -11.80
C GLN A 136 -21.85 -7.14 -12.16
N ARG A 137 -21.04 -6.25 -11.58
CA ARG A 137 -21.01 -4.82 -11.93
C ARG A 137 -20.55 -4.62 -13.37
N ARG A 138 -19.42 -5.23 -13.75
CA ARG A 138 -18.84 -5.10 -15.08
C ARG A 138 -19.74 -5.71 -16.17
N ILE A 139 -20.24 -6.93 -15.97
CA ILE A 139 -21.20 -7.56 -16.90
C ILE A 139 -22.43 -6.67 -17.14
N ARG A 140 -22.99 -6.08 -16.08
CA ARG A 140 -24.18 -5.23 -16.20
C ARG A 140 -23.87 -3.90 -16.89
N LEU A 141 -22.75 -3.26 -16.56
CA LEU A 141 -22.37 -1.96 -17.10
C LEU A 141 -22.09 -2.05 -18.60
N TYR A 142 -21.31 -3.04 -19.02
CA TYR A 142 -20.85 -3.19 -20.40
C TYR A 142 -21.68 -4.19 -21.22
N LYS A 143 -22.72 -4.78 -20.63
CA LYS A 143 -23.61 -5.77 -21.26
C LYS A 143 -22.81 -6.92 -21.89
N ILE A 144 -21.89 -7.48 -21.12
CA ILE A 144 -20.93 -8.48 -21.63
C ILE A 144 -21.62 -9.83 -21.85
N GLU A 145 -21.51 -10.34 -23.08
CA GLU A 145 -22.06 -11.65 -23.49
C GLU A 145 -20.98 -12.64 -23.97
N ALA A 146 -19.76 -12.15 -24.20
CA ALA A 146 -18.61 -12.94 -24.64
C ALA A 146 -17.42 -12.73 -23.69
N ASP A 147 -16.50 -13.69 -23.66
CA ASP A 147 -15.19 -13.53 -23.05
C ASP A 147 -14.48 -12.33 -23.68
N GLU A 148 -14.05 -11.37 -22.84
CA GLU A 148 -13.49 -10.10 -23.31
C GLU A 148 -12.13 -10.27 -23.99
N LEU A 149 -11.41 -11.37 -23.77
CA LEU A 149 -10.13 -11.65 -24.41
C LEU A 149 -10.29 -12.56 -25.64
N THR A 150 -11.04 -13.66 -25.53
CA THR A 150 -11.12 -14.65 -26.62
C THR A 150 -12.24 -14.34 -27.60
N GLY A 151 -13.27 -13.61 -27.18
CA GLY A 151 -14.49 -13.39 -27.96
C GLY A 151 -15.45 -14.59 -28.00
N GLU A 152 -15.11 -15.70 -27.33
CA GLU A 152 -16.00 -16.86 -27.21
C GLU A 152 -17.23 -16.55 -26.36
N LEU A 153 -18.29 -17.35 -26.51
CA LEU A 153 -19.50 -17.19 -25.71
C LEU A 153 -19.18 -17.29 -24.20
N LEU A 154 -19.72 -16.35 -23.42
CA LEU A 154 -19.45 -16.30 -22.00
C LEU A 154 -20.26 -17.37 -21.24
N ILE A 155 -19.56 -18.24 -20.51
CA ILE A 155 -20.17 -19.21 -19.61
C ILE A 155 -20.46 -18.51 -18.27
N LYS A 156 -21.56 -17.74 -18.20
CA LYS A 156 -21.89 -16.82 -17.08
C LYS A 156 -21.71 -17.42 -15.67
N LYS A 157 -22.01 -18.72 -15.50
CA LYS A 157 -21.88 -19.43 -14.21
C LYS A 157 -20.43 -19.53 -13.74
N SER A 158 -19.51 -19.89 -14.63
CA SER A 158 -18.08 -20.12 -14.32
C SER A 158 -17.18 -18.95 -14.73
N ALA A 159 -17.70 -17.95 -15.45
CA ALA A 159 -16.96 -16.75 -15.79
C ALA A 159 -16.45 -16.03 -14.54
N GLU A 160 -15.27 -15.43 -14.66
CA GLU A 160 -14.54 -14.79 -13.58
C GLU A 160 -14.17 -13.34 -13.95
N PHE A 161 -13.94 -12.53 -12.93
CA PHE A 161 -13.35 -11.21 -13.10
C PHE A 161 -11.84 -11.37 -12.95
N SER A 162 -11.11 -11.30 -14.06
CA SER A 162 -9.66 -11.38 -14.10
C SER A 162 -9.07 -9.97 -14.00
N HIS A 163 -8.26 -9.72 -12.97
CA HIS A 163 -7.59 -8.43 -12.81
C HIS A 163 -6.49 -8.25 -13.87
N ILE A 164 -6.46 -7.08 -14.52
CA ILE A 164 -5.39 -6.71 -15.48
C ILE A 164 -4.08 -6.49 -14.74
N ARG A 165 -4.10 -5.62 -13.71
CA ARG A 165 -3.02 -5.52 -12.73
C ARG A 165 -3.41 -6.27 -11.47
N SER A 166 -2.53 -7.16 -11.01
CA SER A 166 -2.78 -8.06 -9.88
C SER A 166 -3.32 -7.33 -8.64
N ALA A 167 -4.45 -7.81 -8.12
CA ALA A 167 -5.10 -7.25 -6.95
C ALA A 167 -4.26 -7.37 -5.65
N SER A 168 -3.31 -8.31 -5.59
CA SER A 168 -2.44 -8.49 -4.42
C SER A 168 -1.32 -7.44 -4.38
N ILE A 169 -0.82 -7.04 -5.56
CA ILE A 169 0.25 -6.05 -5.72
C ILE A 169 -0.33 -4.63 -5.76
N TYR A 170 -1.36 -4.41 -6.58
CA TYR A 170 -1.99 -3.11 -6.81
C TYR A 170 -3.29 -2.99 -6.01
N ARG A 171 -3.15 -2.97 -4.68
CA ARG A 171 -4.29 -2.95 -3.75
C ARG A 171 -5.18 -1.71 -3.92
N ASP A 172 -4.63 -0.59 -4.37
CA ASP A 172 -5.36 0.63 -4.70
C ASP A 172 -6.36 0.45 -5.85
N ARG A 173 -6.15 -0.55 -6.72
CA ARG A 173 -6.99 -0.84 -7.90
C ARG A 173 -7.78 -2.14 -7.78
N CYS A 174 -7.73 -2.81 -6.63
CA CYS A 174 -8.28 -4.15 -6.50
C CYS A 174 -9.82 -4.19 -6.54
N THR A 175 -10.49 -3.06 -6.28
CA THR A 175 -11.94 -2.87 -6.37
C THR A 175 -12.38 -2.05 -7.59
N ASP A 176 -11.46 -1.72 -8.49
CA ASP A 176 -11.78 -0.98 -9.69
C ASP A 176 -12.30 -1.92 -10.79
N ILE A 177 -13.47 -1.61 -11.33
CA ILE A 177 -14.09 -2.39 -12.42
C ILE A 177 -13.32 -2.27 -13.74
N GLU A 178 -12.56 -1.19 -13.92
CA GLU A 178 -11.70 -0.98 -15.09
C GLU A 178 -10.34 -1.67 -14.94
N ASN A 179 -10.00 -2.16 -13.75
CA ASN A 179 -8.80 -2.98 -13.54
C ASN A 179 -9.06 -4.47 -13.75
N GLY A 180 -10.05 -4.84 -14.55
CA GLY A 180 -10.27 -6.23 -14.88
C GLY A 180 -11.22 -6.47 -16.03
N LEU A 181 -11.23 -7.72 -16.47
CA LEU A 181 -11.96 -8.22 -17.62
C LEU A 181 -12.78 -9.45 -17.19
N ILE A 182 -13.91 -9.66 -17.86
CA ILE A 182 -14.76 -10.82 -17.72
C ILE A 182 -14.30 -11.86 -18.71
N VAL A 183 -13.79 -12.96 -18.17
CA VAL A 183 -13.24 -14.05 -18.95
C VAL A 183 -13.84 -15.38 -18.49
N ASN A 184 -13.85 -16.36 -19.37
CA ASN A 184 -14.20 -17.73 -19.02
C ASN A 184 -13.14 -18.32 -18.07
N TYR A 185 -13.56 -19.31 -17.27
CA TYR A 185 -12.69 -19.97 -16.29
C TYR A 185 -11.37 -20.49 -16.90
N GLU A 186 -11.42 -21.05 -18.10
CA GLU A 186 -10.23 -21.57 -18.77
C GLU A 186 -9.24 -20.46 -19.15
N THR A 187 -9.75 -19.37 -19.73
CA THR A 187 -8.96 -18.16 -20.01
C THR A 187 -8.31 -17.62 -18.74
N HIS A 188 -9.05 -17.55 -17.63
CA HIS A 188 -8.51 -17.09 -16.35
C HIS A 188 -7.42 -18.04 -15.79
N ARG A 189 -7.61 -19.36 -15.96
CA ARG A 189 -6.63 -20.37 -15.55
C ARG A 189 -5.32 -20.19 -16.31
N ILE A 190 -5.38 -19.94 -17.62
CA ILE A 190 -4.19 -19.66 -18.45
C ILE A 190 -3.49 -18.38 -17.97
N ILE A 191 -4.23 -17.30 -17.71
CA ILE A 191 -3.64 -16.04 -17.19
C ILE A 191 -2.92 -16.31 -15.86
N THR A 192 -3.57 -17.06 -14.96
CA THR A 192 -3.00 -17.38 -13.64
C THR A 192 -1.74 -18.24 -13.76
N SER A 193 -1.71 -19.23 -14.67
CA SER A 193 -0.55 -20.11 -14.84
C SER A 193 0.67 -19.41 -15.44
N HIS A 194 0.47 -18.28 -16.12
CA HIS A 194 1.55 -17.45 -16.67
C HIS A 194 2.01 -16.36 -15.68
N GLU A 195 1.52 -16.38 -14.43
CA GLU A 195 1.93 -15.45 -13.36
C GLU A 195 1.83 -13.98 -13.75
N ILE A 196 0.81 -13.64 -14.53
CA ILE A 196 0.58 -12.29 -15.05
C ILE A 196 0.24 -11.34 -13.90
N ASN A 197 1.01 -10.26 -13.77
CA ASN A 197 0.89 -9.31 -12.67
C ASN A 197 0.60 -7.87 -13.13
N HIS A 198 0.88 -7.53 -14.38
CA HIS A 198 0.64 -6.20 -14.92
C HIS A 198 0.18 -6.21 -16.38
N GLU A 199 -0.29 -5.06 -16.86
CA GLU A 199 -0.98 -4.92 -18.16
C GLU A 199 -0.10 -5.29 -19.35
N GLU A 200 1.19 -4.95 -19.34
CA GLU A 200 2.09 -5.30 -20.45
C GLU A 200 2.29 -6.82 -20.59
N GLN A 201 2.33 -7.53 -19.46
CA GLN A 201 2.42 -8.99 -19.44
C GLN A 201 1.15 -9.61 -20.01
N LEU A 202 -0.03 -9.11 -19.59
CA LEU A 202 -1.30 -9.59 -20.13
C LEU A 202 -1.40 -9.31 -21.64
N LEU A 203 -0.99 -8.13 -22.09
CA LEU A 203 -0.94 -7.77 -23.51
C LEU A 203 -0.05 -8.73 -24.31
N SER A 204 1.10 -9.10 -23.75
CA SER A 204 2.05 -10.02 -24.38
C SER A 204 1.44 -11.42 -24.50
N LEU A 205 0.82 -11.93 -23.44
CA LEU A 205 0.09 -13.19 -23.46
C LEU A 205 -1.06 -13.16 -24.48
N CYS A 206 -1.84 -12.08 -24.55
CA CYS A 206 -2.91 -11.96 -25.54
C CYS A 206 -2.37 -12.05 -26.97
N LYS A 207 -1.23 -11.41 -27.27
CA LYS A 207 -0.59 -11.49 -28.59
C LYS A 207 -0.12 -12.90 -28.92
N GLU A 208 0.46 -13.60 -27.95
CA GLU A 208 0.93 -15.00 -28.10
C GLU A 208 -0.23 -15.97 -28.36
N GLN A 209 -1.36 -15.77 -27.69
CA GLN A 209 -2.55 -16.64 -27.80
C GLN A 209 -3.50 -16.24 -28.94
N GLY A 210 -3.22 -15.14 -29.66
CA GLY A 210 -4.12 -14.61 -30.69
C GLY A 210 -5.43 -14.04 -30.14
N TRP A 211 -5.43 -13.59 -28.88
CA TRP A 211 -6.57 -12.96 -28.22
C TRP A 211 -6.66 -11.46 -28.53
N LYS A 212 -7.81 -10.87 -28.20
CA LYS A 212 -8.07 -9.44 -28.33
C LYS A 212 -7.13 -8.61 -27.46
N THR A 213 -6.79 -7.42 -27.96
CA THR A 213 -5.84 -6.48 -27.33
C THR A 213 -6.35 -5.04 -27.24
N ASP A 214 -7.55 -4.78 -27.76
CA ASP A 214 -8.23 -3.47 -27.74
C ASP A 214 -8.51 -2.96 -26.32
N TRP A 215 -8.69 -3.87 -25.35
CA TRP A 215 -8.81 -3.54 -23.94
C TRP A 215 -7.61 -2.74 -23.40
N TYR A 216 -6.42 -2.90 -23.98
CA TYR A 216 -5.20 -2.25 -23.48
C TYR A 216 -5.26 -0.73 -23.66
N ASP A 217 -5.69 -0.25 -24.82
CA ASP A 217 -5.78 1.19 -25.07
C ASP A 217 -6.83 1.85 -24.18
N GLU A 218 -7.97 1.19 -23.96
CA GLU A 218 -9.00 1.65 -23.02
C GLU A 218 -8.48 1.68 -21.58
N TYR A 219 -7.78 0.63 -21.15
CA TYR A 219 -7.13 0.59 -19.84
C TYR A 219 -6.18 1.77 -19.65
N LYS A 220 -5.33 2.06 -20.66
CA LYS A 220 -4.39 3.19 -20.58
C LYS A 220 -5.10 4.54 -20.53
N LYS A 221 -6.28 4.70 -21.15
CA LYS A 221 -7.05 5.96 -21.05
C LYS A 221 -7.53 6.20 -19.62
N PHE A 222 -7.94 5.16 -18.90
CA PHE A 222 -8.42 5.29 -17.51
C PHE A 222 -7.30 5.56 -16.50
N TYR A 223 -6.09 5.04 -16.73
CA TYR A 223 -4.98 5.11 -15.76
C TYR A 223 -3.80 6.00 -16.22
N ARG A 224 -4.04 6.91 -17.17
CA ARG A 224 -3.07 7.91 -17.66
C ARG A 224 -2.81 9.01 -16.64
#